data_AF-A0A964MPF1-F1
#
_entry.id   AF-A0A964MPF1-F1
#
_cell.length_a   1.000
_cell.length_b   1.000
_cell.length_c   1.000
_cell.angle_alpha   90.00
_cell.angle_beta   90.00
_cell.angle_gamma   90.00
#
_symmetry.space_group_name_H-M   'P 1'
#
loop_
_entity.id
_entity.type
_entity.pdbx_description
1 polymer ?
#
loop_
_entity_poly.entity_id
_entity_poly.type
_entity_poly.pdbx_seq_one_letter_code
_entity_poly.pdbx_strand_id
1 'polypeptide(L)' 'MTRFTLLVTLAIASIASLRAQDRPPFQDDFPAEEFVQRRARVMAAIGTDGIAIVQGAPGVDGFKVFRQS' A
#
# COMPACT_ATOMS: atom_id res chain seq x y z
N MET A 1 -27.25 32.67 -18.24
CA MET A 1 -26.69 32.50 -16.88
C MET A 1 -27.09 31.16 -16.26
N THR A 2 -28.35 30.77 -16.30
CA THR A 2 -28.85 29.46 -15.81
C THR A 2 -28.13 28.22 -16.34
N ARG A 3 -27.79 28.16 -17.63
CA ARG A 3 -27.03 27.04 -18.21
C ARG A 3 -25.60 26.93 -17.66
N PHE A 4 -24.96 28.07 -17.41
CA PHE A 4 -23.62 28.12 -16.82
C PHE A 4 -23.67 27.68 -15.36
N THR A 5 -24.66 28.17 -14.60
CA THR A 5 -24.89 27.74 -13.21
C THR A 5 -25.15 26.24 -13.11
N LEU A 6 -25.93 25.67 -14.04
CA LEU A 6 -26.22 24.23 -14.12
C LEU A 6 -24.95 23.40 -14.39
N LEU A 7 -24.11 23.84 -15.33
CA LEU A 7 -22.85 23.17 -15.66
C LEU A 7 -21.88 23.20 -14.48
N VAL A 8 -21.80 24.31 -13.76
CA VAL A 8 -20.97 24.44 -12.56
C VAL A 8 -21.48 23.54 -11.44
N THR A 9 -22.80 23.47 -11.22
CA THR A 9 -23.37 22.56 -10.21
C THR A 9 -23.12 21.09 -10.55
N LEU A 10 -23.25 20.72 -11.82
CA LEU A 10 -22.98 19.36 -12.29
C LEU A 10 -21.49 18.98 -12.15
N ALA A 11 -20.59 19.92 -12.45
CA ALA A 11 -19.15 19.73 -12.31
C ALA A 11 -18.71 19.60 -10.84
N ILE A 12 -19.38 20.28 -9.91
CA ILE A 12 -19.08 20.15 -8.47
C ILE A 12 -19.64 18.82 -7.93
N ALA A 13 -20.85 18.43 -8.36
CA ALA A 13 -21.46 17.18 -7.94
C ALA A 13 -20.69 15.92 -8.38
N SER A 14 -20.00 15.98 -9.53
CA SER A 14 -19.18 14.85 -10.02
C SER A 14 -17.92 14.62 -9.17
N ILE A 15 -17.42 15.62 -8.46
CA ILE A 15 -16.23 15.50 -7.59
C ILE A 15 -16.50 14.54 -6.41
N ALA A 16 -17.72 14.54 -5.88
CA ALA A 16 -18.12 13.64 -4.79
C ALA A 16 -18.14 12.15 -5.20
N SER A 17 -18.11 11.86 -6.50
CA SER A 17 -18.08 10.51 -7.07
C SER A 17 -16.66 10.04 -7.43
N LEU A 18 -15.62 10.88 -7.26
CA LEU A 18 -14.23 10.41 -7.34
C LEU A 18 -13.92 9.59 -6.09
N ARG A 19 -14.22 8.30 -6.15
CA ARG A 19 -13.64 7.32 -5.24
C ARG A 19 -12.16 7.22 -5.59
N ALA A 20 -11.28 7.55 -4.63
CA ALA A 20 -9.87 7.19 -4.73
C ALA A 20 -9.75 5.66 -4.91
N GLN A 21 -8.61 5.18 -5.43
CA GLN A 21 -8.31 3.75 -5.47
C GLN A 21 -8.66 3.13 -4.12
N ASP A 22 -9.32 1.96 -4.14
CA ASP A 22 -9.65 1.21 -2.92
C ASP A 22 -8.42 1.21 -2.01
N ARG A 23 -8.64 1.48 -0.72
CA ARG A 23 -7.59 1.44 0.30
C ARG A 23 -6.79 0.16 0.01
N PRO A 24 -5.46 0.25 -0.21
CA PRO A 24 -4.68 -0.94 -0.45
C PRO A 24 -5.02 -1.92 0.68
N PRO A 25 -5.22 -3.21 0.39
CA PRO A 25 -5.63 -4.20 1.38
C PRO A 25 -4.47 -4.45 2.34
N PHE A 26 -4.20 -3.47 3.20
CA PHE A 26 -3.36 -3.61 4.36
C PHE A 26 -4.21 -4.39 5.35
N GLN A 27 -3.78 -5.61 5.63
CA GLN A 27 -4.35 -6.43 6.69
C GLN A 27 -4.03 -5.81 8.05
N ASP A 28 -5.01 -5.75 8.94
CA ASP A 28 -4.80 -5.32 10.33
C ASP A 28 -4.25 -6.47 11.21
N ASP A 29 -4.09 -7.66 10.63
CA ASP A 29 -3.61 -8.88 11.30
C ASP A 29 -2.16 -8.78 11.79
N PHE A 30 -1.36 -7.87 11.22
CA PHE A 30 0.06 -7.70 11.56
C PHE A 30 0.38 -6.23 11.90
N PRO A 31 0.32 -5.84 13.19
CA PRO A 31 0.65 -4.48 13.59
C PRO A 31 2.14 -4.18 13.37
N ALA A 32 2.48 -2.90 13.20
CA ALA A 32 3.84 -2.46 12.91
C ALA A 32 4.85 -2.90 13.98
N GLU A 33 4.42 -2.91 15.25
CA GLU A 33 5.19 -3.31 16.41
C GLU A 33 5.65 -4.78 16.31
N GLU A 34 4.82 -5.65 15.74
CA GLU A 34 5.19 -7.04 15.54
C GLU A 34 6.37 -7.18 14.56
N PHE A 35 6.37 -6.42 13.47
CA PHE A 35 7.48 -6.42 12.52
C PHE A 35 8.79 -5.90 13.12
N VAL A 36 8.71 -4.93 14.04
CA VAL A 36 9.87 -4.46 14.81
C VAL A 36 10.45 -5.61 15.64
N GLN A 37 9.60 -6.33 16.38
CA GLN A 37 10.03 -7.47 17.20
C GLN A 37 10.63 -8.59 16.35
N ARG A 38 10.02 -8.92 15.21
CA ARG A 38 10.52 -9.93 14.27
C ARG A 38 11.93 -9.58 13.77
N ARG A 39 12.15 -8.33 13.33
CA ARG A 39 13.50 -7.87 12.90
C ARG A 39 14.50 -7.90 14.05
N ALA A 40 14.11 -7.51 15.26
CA ALA A 40 15.01 -7.53 16.42
C ALA A 40 15.53 -8.95 16.72
N ARG A 41 14.68 -9.97 16.63
CA ARG A 41 15.09 -11.38 16.80
C ARG A 41 16.12 -11.81 15.77
N VAL A 42 15.93 -11.43 14.51
CA VAL A 42 16.86 -11.73 13.42
C VAL A 42 18.20 -11.02 13.64
N MET A 43 18.19 -9.72 13.96
CA MET A 43 19.42 -8.96 14.20
C MET A 43 20.21 -9.50 15.40
N ALA A 44 19.52 -9.93 16.47
CA ALA A 44 20.16 -10.58 17.61
C ALA A 44 20.83 -11.91 17.24
N ALA A 45 20.22 -12.70 16.35
CA ALA A 45 20.79 -13.96 15.88
C ALA A 45 21.96 -13.78 14.91
N ILE A 46 21.95 -12.69 14.13
CA ILE A 46 23.00 -12.36 13.14
C ILE A 46 24.28 -11.83 13.82
N GLY A 47 24.16 -11.15 14.97
CA GLY A 47 25.30 -10.62 15.71
C GLY A 47 25.76 -9.24 15.23
N THR A 48 26.76 -8.67 15.91
CA THR A 48 27.15 -7.25 15.81
C THR A 48 27.68 -6.82 14.45
N ASP A 49 28.38 -7.70 13.74
CA ASP A 49 29.05 -7.37 12.46
C ASP A 49 28.38 -8.03 11.25
N GLY A 50 27.17 -8.58 11.44
CA GLY A 50 26.43 -9.26 10.38
C GLY A 50 25.45 -8.35 9.66
N ILE A 51 25.24 -8.62 8.37
CA ILE A 51 24.28 -7.91 7.52
C ILE A 51 23.22 -8.89 7.03
N ALA A 52 21.95 -8.56 7.24
CA ALA A 52 20.83 -9.30 6.67
C ALA A 52 20.40 -8.65 5.34
N ILE A 53 20.31 -9.44 4.28
CA ILE A 53 19.75 -9.00 2.99
C ILE A 53 18.46 -9.77 2.75
N VAL A 54 17.33 -9.06 2.61
CA VAL A 54 16.03 -9.65 2.29
C VAL A 54 15.64 -9.19 0.88
N GLN A 55 15.63 -10.13 -0.06
CA GLN A 55 15.25 -9.86 -1.44
C GLN A 55 13.72 -9.86 -1.57
N GLY A 56 13.17 -8.84 -2.22
CA GLY A 56 11.75 -8.82 -2.57
C GLY A 56 11.44 -9.74 -3.77
N ALA A 57 10.20 -10.19 -3.87
CA ALA A 57 9.73 -10.97 -5.01
C ALA A 57 9.89 -10.19 -6.32
N PRO A 58 10.36 -10.83 -7.41
CA PRO A 58 10.38 -10.23 -8.72
C PRO A 58 8.95 -10.12 -9.30
N GLY A 59 8.76 -9.22 -10.27
CA GLY A 59 7.59 -9.30 -11.14
C GLY A 59 7.65 -10.59 -11.96
N VAL A 60 6.53 -11.32 -12.04
CA VAL A 60 6.46 -12.56 -12.82
C VAL A 60 5.61 -12.32 -14.06
N ASP A 61 6.20 -12.53 -15.23
CA ASP A 61 5.50 -12.41 -16.50
C ASP A 61 4.28 -13.34 -16.55
N GLY A 62 3.17 -12.86 -17.09
CA GLY A 62 1.91 -13.60 -17.15
C GLY A 62 1.06 -13.53 -15.86
N PHE A 63 1.59 -13.00 -14.75
CA PHE A 63 0.78 -12.71 -13.55
C PHE A 63 0.29 -11.26 -13.58
N LYS A 64 -1.02 -11.08 -13.45
CA LYS A 64 -1.65 -9.74 -13.44
C LYS A 64 -1.57 -9.03 -12.09
N VAL A 65 -1.34 -9.77 -11.00
CA VAL A 65 -1.32 -9.23 -9.62
C VAL A 65 -0.05 -9.67 -8.93
N PHE A 66 0.71 -8.68 -8.44
CA PHE A 66 1.95 -8.90 -7.71
C PHE A 66 1.70 -9.67 -6.40
N ARG A 67 2.63 -10.56 -6.05
CA ARG A 67 2.63 -11.30 -4.79
C ARG A 67 4.01 -11.18 -4.16
N GLN A 68 4.06 -10.58 -2.97
CA GLN A 68 5.26 -10.63 -2.13
C GLN A 68 5.33 -12.00 -1.45
N SER A 69 6.51 -12.62 -1.47
CA SER A 69 6.82 -13.84 -0.70
C SER A 69 7.25 -13.51 0.73
#